data_AF-A0A6I7N919-F1
#
_entry.id   AF-A0A6I7N919-F1
#
_cell.length_a   1.000
_cell.length_b   1.000
_cell.length_c   1.000
_cell.angle_alpha   90.00
_cell.angle_beta   90.00
_cell.angle_gamma   90.00
#
_symmetry.space_group_name_H-M   'P 1'
#
loop_
_entity.id
_entity.type
_entity.pdbx_description
1 polymer ?
#
loop_
_entity_poly.entity_id
_entity_poly.type
_entity_poly.pdbx_seq_one_letter_code
_entity_poly.pdbx_strand_id
1 'polypeptide(L)'
;SRHVQVAEMVIEKAKRLVEHKKDVIILLDSITRLARAYNTVIPSSGKVLTGGVDAHALEKPKRFFGAARNIEEGGSLTIIATALVDTGSKMDEVIYEEFKGTGNMEIHLDRKISEKRVFPAININRSGTRREELLTSEDELQRMWILRKILHSMDDIAAIEFLLDRLKDTKTNDEFFQSMKRSKN
;
A
#
# COMPACT_ATOMS: atom_id res chain seq x y z
N SER A 1 -24.99 0.12 -2.45
CA SER A 1 -25.54 -1.24 -2.57
C SER A 1 -24.78 -2.11 -3.58
N ARG A 2 -24.84 -1.85 -4.91
CA ARG A 2 -24.16 -2.69 -5.94
C ARG A 2 -22.65 -2.88 -5.73
N HIS A 3 -21.91 -1.85 -5.35
CA HIS A 3 -20.46 -1.95 -5.11
C HIS A 3 -20.10 -2.95 -4.00
N VAL A 4 -20.88 -2.96 -2.91
CA VAL A 4 -20.71 -3.89 -1.79
C VAL A 4 -20.96 -5.33 -2.25
N GLN A 5 -22.05 -5.56 -2.96
CA GLN A 5 -22.40 -6.90 -3.47
C GLN A 5 -21.32 -7.47 -4.41
N VAL A 6 -20.82 -6.65 -5.34
CA VAL A 6 -19.77 -7.07 -6.28
C VAL A 6 -18.47 -7.38 -5.52
N ALA A 7 -18.06 -6.53 -4.57
CA ALA A 7 -16.89 -6.78 -3.75
C ALA A 7 -17.01 -8.09 -2.94
N GLU A 8 -18.18 -8.34 -2.34
CA GLU A 8 -18.45 -9.58 -1.59
C GLU A 8 -18.36 -10.83 -2.48
N MET A 9 -18.88 -10.78 -3.71
CA MET A 9 -18.73 -11.91 -4.65
C MET A 9 -17.28 -12.14 -5.07
N VAL A 10 -16.53 -11.07 -5.33
CA VAL A 10 -15.12 -11.15 -5.74
C VAL A 10 -14.27 -11.75 -4.62
N ILE A 11 -14.46 -11.32 -3.37
CA ILE A 11 -13.66 -11.84 -2.26
C ILE A 11 -14.00 -13.30 -1.94
N GLU A 12 -15.26 -13.71 -2.03
CA GLU A 12 -15.64 -15.11 -1.83
C GLU A 12 -15.07 -16.00 -2.94
N LYS A 13 -15.11 -15.56 -4.21
CA LYS A 13 -14.44 -16.27 -5.31
C LYS A 13 -12.94 -16.41 -5.07
N ALA A 14 -12.27 -15.33 -4.64
CA ALA A 14 -10.84 -15.33 -4.36
C ALA A 14 -10.49 -16.32 -3.24
N LYS A 15 -11.25 -16.33 -2.13
CA LYS A 15 -11.07 -17.30 -1.05
C LYS A 15 -11.19 -18.75 -1.54
N ARG A 16 -12.21 -19.07 -2.36
CA ARG A 16 -12.37 -20.42 -2.92
C ARG A 16 -11.19 -20.83 -3.81
N LEU A 17 -10.67 -19.92 -4.63
CA LEU A 17 -9.48 -20.20 -5.44
C LEU A 17 -8.25 -20.46 -4.56
N VAL A 18 -8.09 -19.71 -3.48
CA VAL A 18 -6.99 -19.87 -2.51
C VAL A 18 -7.11 -21.20 -1.74
N GLU A 19 -8.32 -21.63 -1.37
CA GLU A 19 -8.57 -22.98 -0.82
C GLU A 19 -8.13 -24.10 -1.78
N HIS A 20 -8.17 -23.85 -3.09
CA HIS A 20 -7.59 -24.72 -4.12
C HIS A 20 -6.10 -24.47 -4.39
N LYS A 21 -5.37 -23.89 -3.42
CA LYS A 21 -3.94 -23.61 -3.46
C LYS A 21 -3.50 -22.71 -4.62
N LYS A 22 -4.37 -21.79 -5.05
CA LYS A 22 -4.02 -20.78 -6.06
C LYS A 22 -3.51 -19.52 -5.39
N ASP A 23 -2.52 -18.90 -6.02
CA ASP A 23 -2.08 -17.55 -5.69
C ASP A 23 -2.97 -16.54 -6.43
N VAL A 24 -3.74 -15.78 -5.65
CA VAL A 24 -4.74 -14.85 -6.17
C VAL A 24 -4.32 -13.42 -5.81
N ILE A 25 -4.38 -12.53 -6.80
CA ILE A 25 -4.10 -11.12 -6.62
C ILE A 25 -5.36 -10.31 -6.93
N ILE A 26 -5.76 -9.43 -6.02
CA ILE A 26 -6.82 -8.44 -6.21
C ILE A 26 -6.19 -7.05 -6.25
N LEU A 27 -6.39 -6.33 -7.35
CA LEU A 27 -6.08 -4.92 -7.47
C LEU A 27 -7.38 -4.12 -7.26
N LEU A 28 -7.47 -3.38 -6.15
CA LEU A 28 -8.68 -2.67 -5.75
C LEU A 28 -8.49 -1.15 -5.86
N ASP A 29 -9.24 -0.50 -6.74
CA ASP A 29 -9.30 0.96 -6.85
C ASP A 29 -10.73 1.48 -6.59
N SER A 30 -11.08 1.97 -5.40
CA SER A 30 -10.25 2.19 -4.21
C SER A 30 -10.90 1.64 -2.94
N ILE A 31 -10.08 1.33 -1.94
CA ILE A 31 -10.58 0.85 -0.64
C ILE A 31 -11.36 1.95 0.11
N THR A 32 -10.97 3.21 -0.08
CA THR A 32 -11.67 4.37 0.49
C THR A 32 -13.11 4.46 -0.03
N ARG A 33 -13.31 4.29 -1.35
CA ARG A 33 -14.65 4.30 -1.96
C ARG A 33 -15.47 3.08 -1.53
N LEU A 34 -14.84 1.91 -1.37
CA LEU A 34 -15.50 0.73 -0.85
C LEU A 34 -15.99 0.96 0.60
N ALA A 35 -15.14 1.49 1.47
CA ALA A 35 -15.51 1.80 2.86
C ALA A 35 -16.65 2.82 2.96
N ARG A 36 -16.62 3.88 2.13
CA ARG A 36 -17.75 4.82 2.01
C ARG A 36 -19.05 4.10 1.62
N ALA A 37 -18.99 3.19 0.65
CA ALA A 37 -20.16 2.43 0.21
C ALA A 37 -20.73 1.52 1.33
N TYR A 38 -19.88 0.95 2.18
CA TYR A 38 -20.33 0.21 3.37
C TYR A 38 -20.97 1.13 4.41
N ASN A 39 -20.39 2.30 4.67
CA ASN A 39 -20.95 3.29 5.62
C ASN A 39 -22.34 3.78 5.21
N THR A 40 -22.64 3.90 3.91
CA THR A 40 -23.97 4.31 3.43
C THR A 40 -25.01 3.19 3.51
N VAL A 41 -24.60 1.93 3.51
CA VAL A 41 -25.51 0.77 3.45
C VAL A 41 -25.81 0.19 4.85
N ILE A 42 -24.93 0.42 5.83
CA ILE A 42 -25.15 -0.10 7.18
C ILE A 42 -26.28 0.69 7.88
N PRO A 43 -27.18 0.01 8.62
CA PRO A 43 -28.11 0.69 9.51
C PRO A 43 -27.33 1.48 10.58
N SER A 44 -27.83 2.67 10.94
CA SER A 44 -27.20 3.50 11.96
C SER A 44 -27.14 2.76 13.30
N SER A 45 -25.94 2.68 13.88
CA SER A 45 -25.71 2.10 15.20
C SER A 45 -26.01 3.08 16.35
N GLY A 46 -26.27 4.35 16.01
CA GLY A 46 -26.35 5.44 16.98
C GLY A 46 -24.99 5.93 17.52
N LYS A 47 -23.87 5.30 17.11
CA LYS A 47 -22.51 5.69 17.50
C LYS A 47 -21.70 6.10 16.27
N VAL A 48 -21.56 7.42 16.11
CA VAL A 48 -20.83 8.02 14.99
C VAL A 48 -19.45 8.46 15.48
N LEU A 49 -18.39 7.95 14.83
CA LEU A 49 -17.01 8.35 15.03
C LEU A 49 -16.75 9.72 14.40
N THR A 50 -15.61 10.31 14.75
CA THR A 50 -15.09 11.53 14.10
C THR A 50 -15.14 11.37 12.57
N GLY A 51 -15.60 12.40 11.86
CA GLY A 51 -15.69 12.37 10.40
C GLY A 51 -16.95 11.72 9.81
N GLY A 52 -17.95 11.36 10.64
CA GLY A 52 -19.25 10.87 10.15
C GLY A 52 -19.26 9.40 9.75
N VAL A 53 -18.29 8.63 10.25
CA VAL A 53 -18.20 7.17 10.05
C VAL A 53 -18.93 6.48 11.18
N ASP A 54 -19.85 5.57 10.87
CA ASP A 54 -20.48 4.73 11.89
C ASP A 54 -19.44 3.75 12.48
N ALA A 55 -19.47 3.52 13.80
CA ALA A 55 -18.51 2.67 14.49
C ALA A 55 -18.41 1.24 13.92
N HIS A 56 -19.50 0.72 13.33
CA HIS A 56 -19.54 -0.61 12.71
C HIS A 56 -19.32 -0.59 11.20
N ALA A 57 -19.32 0.57 10.55
CA ALA A 57 -19.20 0.68 9.09
C ALA A 57 -17.88 0.14 8.54
N LEU A 58 -16.81 0.19 9.34
CA LEU A 58 -15.46 -0.22 8.91
C LEU A 58 -15.17 -1.70 9.16
N GLU A 59 -16.02 -2.42 9.90
CA GLU A 59 -15.78 -3.83 10.23
C GLU A 59 -15.70 -4.70 8.96
N LYS A 60 -16.69 -4.59 8.08
CA LYS A 60 -16.72 -5.37 6.83
C LYS A 60 -15.59 -5.00 5.86
N PRO A 61 -15.32 -3.70 5.57
CA PRO A 61 -14.17 -3.30 4.79
C PRO A 61 -12.83 -3.80 5.37
N LYS A 62 -12.62 -3.72 6.69
CA LYS A 62 -11.41 -4.24 7.35
C LYS A 62 -11.29 -5.74 7.19
N ARG A 63 -12.39 -6.49 7.32
CA ARG A 63 -12.41 -7.93 7.06
C ARG A 63 -12.12 -8.27 5.60
N PHE A 64 -12.61 -7.48 4.65
CA PHE A 64 -12.29 -7.63 3.24
C PHE A 64 -10.78 -7.47 3.01
N PHE A 65 -10.17 -6.41 3.52
CA PHE A 65 -8.74 -6.14 3.32
C PHE A 65 -7.85 -7.12 4.07
N GLY A 66 -8.19 -7.42 5.32
CA GLY A 66 -7.52 -8.42 6.16
C GLY A 66 -7.76 -9.88 5.73
N ALA A 67 -8.50 -10.11 4.65
CA ALA A 67 -8.54 -11.43 4.02
C ALA A 67 -7.20 -11.76 3.35
N ALA A 68 -6.45 -10.75 2.89
CA ALA A 68 -5.12 -10.92 2.31
C ALA A 68 -4.18 -11.60 3.30
N ARG A 69 -3.57 -12.72 2.90
CA ARG A 69 -2.65 -13.52 3.71
C ARG A 69 -1.91 -14.54 2.85
N ASN A 70 -0.72 -14.89 3.27
CA ASN A 70 -0.01 -16.07 2.79
C ASN A 70 -0.48 -17.30 3.60
N ILE A 71 -0.68 -18.45 2.95
CA ILE A 71 -1.16 -19.68 3.61
C ILE A 71 -0.08 -20.76 3.54
N GLU A 72 0.34 -21.29 4.70
CA GLU A 72 1.42 -22.28 4.80
C GLU A 72 1.10 -23.59 4.05
N GLU A 73 -0.17 -24.01 4.04
CA GLU A 73 -0.62 -25.25 3.39
C GLU A 73 -0.72 -25.15 1.85
N GLY A 74 -0.52 -23.94 1.30
CA GLY A 74 -0.47 -23.64 -0.12
C GLY A 74 -1.49 -22.58 -0.57
N GLY A 75 -1.08 -21.76 -1.54
CA GLY A 75 -1.85 -20.61 -2.05
C GLY A 75 -1.65 -19.34 -1.23
N SER A 76 -2.05 -18.22 -1.81
CA SER A 76 -1.94 -16.91 -1.18
C SER A 76 -3.00 -15.96 -1.72
N LEU A 77 -3.46 -15.03 -0.87
CA LEU A 77 -4.30 -13.92 -1.28
C LEU A 77 -3.55 -12.61 -1.09
N THR A 78 -3.18 -11.97 -2.20
CA THR A 78 -2.58 -10.64 -2.20
C THR A 78 -3.63 -9.61 -2.58
N ILE A 79 -3.78 -8.55 -1.78
CA ILE A 79 -4.67 -7.43 -2.10
C ILE A 79 -3.82 -6.16 -2.11
N ILE A 80 -3.75 -5.50 -3.26
CA ILE A 80 -3.16 -4.17 -3.40
C ILE A 80 -4.31 -3.22 -3.66
N ALA A 81 -4.51 -2.27 -2.75
CA ALA A 81 -5.61 -1.33 -2.85
C ALA A 81 -5.10 0.12 -2.84
N THR A 82 -5.70 0.98 -3.65
CA THR A 82 -5.46 2.43 -3.56
C THR A 82 -6.27 2.99 -2.40
N ALA A 83 -5.66 3.93 -1.67
CA ALA A 83 -6.32 4.72 -0.63
C ALA A 83 -6.21 6.20 -1.00
N LEU A 84 -7.31 6.93 -0.84
CA LEU A 84 -7.32 8.38 -1.03
C LEU A 84 -6.95 9.06 0.28
N VAL A 85 -5.99 9.98 0.19
CA VAL A 85 -5.51 10.85 1.27
C VAL A 85 -5.57 12.30 0.81
N ASP A 86 -5.51 13.25 1.75
CA ASP A 86 -5.53 14.70 1.46
C ASP A 86 -6.70 15.14 0.56
N THR A 87 -7.88 14.53 0.77
CA THR A 87 -9.12 14.84 0.05
C THR A 87 -9.88 16.02 0.67
N GLY A 88 -9.46 16.49 1.84
CA GLY A 88 -10.19 17.46 2.68
C GLY A 88 -11.38 16.86 3.43
N SER A 89 -11.63 15.55 3.30
CA SER A 89 -12.69 14.84 4.02
C SER A 89 -12.14 14.13 5.25
N LYS A 90 -12.56 14.56 6.45
CA LYS A 90 -12.25 13.86 7.72
C LYS A 90 -12.65 12.38 7.70
N MET A 91 -13.68 12.03 6.93
CA MET A 91 -14.10 10.64 6.74
C MET A 91 -12.98 9.80 6.09
N ASP A 92 -12.33 10.33 5.05
CA ASP A 92 -11.27 9.62 4.35
C ASP A 92 -10.01 9.50 5.20
N GLU A 93 -9.68 10.53 5.98
CA GLU A 93 -8.58 10.50 6.95
C GLU A 93 -8.76 9.37 7.97
N VAL A 94 -9.97 9.24 8.54
CA VAL A 94 -10.29 8.16 9.50
C VAL A 94 -10.26 6.80 8.81
N ILE A 95 -10.80 6.67 7.60
CA ILE A 95 -10.74 5.43 6.83
C ILE A 95 -9.28 5.02 6.58
N TYR A 96 -8.44 5.98 6.17
CA TYR A 96 -7.03 5.73 5.89
C TYR A 96 -6.29 5.23 7.14
N GLU A 97 -6.43 5.89 8.28
CA GLU A 97 -5.76 5.48 9.54
C GLU A 97 -6.19 4.07 9.99
N GLU A 98 -7.48 3.73 9.83
CA GLU A 98 -8.00 2.40 10.17
C GLU A 98 -7.43 1.28 9.29
N PHE A 99 -7.21 1.58 8.00
CA PHE A 99 -6.60 0.61 7.08
C PHE A 99 -5.09 0.53 7.20
N LYS A 100 -4.42 1.62 7.58
CA LYS A 100 -2.99 1.64 7.88
C LYS A 100 -2.63 0.63 8.98
N GLY A 101 -3.47 0.52 10.01
CA GLY A 101 -3.33 -0.49 11.06
C GLY A 101 -3.54 -1.94 10.58
N THR A 102 -4.32 -2.12 9.52
CA THR A 102 -4.71 -3.44 8.99
C THR A 102 -3.71 -3.98 7.97
N GLY A 103 -3.12 -3.10 7.15
CA GLY A 103 -2.14 -3.45 6.13
C GLY A 103 -0.73 -3.71 6.67
N ASN A 104 0.12 -4.27 5.81
CA ASN A 104 1.55 -4.50 6.10
C ASN A 104 2.50 -3.86 5.08
N MET A 105 1.97 -3.27 3.99
CA MET A 105 2.74 -2.53 2.98
C MET A 105 2.03 -1.21 2.69
N GLU A 106 2.80 -0.13 2.60
CA GLU A 106 2.34 1.19 2.20
C GLU A 106 3.26 1.78 1.13
N ILE A 107 2.67 2.29 0.04
CA ILE A 107 3.37 3.07 -0.99
C ILE A 107 2.70 4.43 -1.07
N HIS A 108 3.39 5.45 -0.59
CA HIS A 108 2.91 6.82 -0.55
C HIS A 108 3.25 7.53 -1.85
N LEU A 109 2.26 8.19 -2.46
CA LEU A 109 2.47 9.05 -3.62
C LEU A 109 2.31 10.52 -3.20
N ASP A 110 3.26 11.36 -3.60
CA ASP A 110 3.29 12.76 -3.19
C ASP A 110 2.79 13.69 -4.32
N ARG A 111 1.83 14.55 -3.97
CA ARG A 111 1.24 15.53 -4.90
C ARG A 111 2.28 16.51 -5.42
N LYS A 112 3.22 16.99 -4.59
CA LYS A 112 4.24 17.97 -4.99
C LYS A 112 5.21 17.38 -6.01
N ILE A 113 5.59 16.12 -5.84
CA ILE A 113 6.43 15.38 -6.80
C ILE A 113 5.70 15.27 -8.15
N SER A 114 4.41 14.88 -8.11
CA SER A 114 3.58 14.78 -9.32
C SER A 114 3.36 16.13 -10.02
N GLU A 115 3.16 17.22 -9.28
CA GLU A 115 2.99 18.58 -9.83
C GLU A 115 4.26 19.06 -10.55
N LYS A 116 5.45 18.64 -10.09
CA LYS A 116 6.74 18.84 -10.77
C LYS A 116 6.95 17.92 -11.99
N ARG A 117 5.98 17.05 -12.31
CA ARG A 117 6.02 16.05 -13.39
C ARG A 117 7.15 15.02 -13.25
N VAL A 118 7.54 14.72 -12.01
CA VAL A 118 8.51 13.64 -11.73
C VAL A 118 7.72 12.35 -11.50
N PHE A 119 8.01 11.32 -12.30
CA PHE A 119 7.34 10.03 -12.22
C PHE A 119 8.33 8.87 -12.17
N PRO A 120 8.05 7.84 -11.34
CA PRO A 120 6.91 7.69 -10.44
C PRO A 120 6.98 8.65 -9.23
N ALA A 121 5.83 9.21 -8.82
CA ALA A 121 5.75 10.23 -7.78
C ALA A 121 5.77 9.65 -6.35
N ILE A 122 6.69 8.71 -6.08
CA ILE A 122 6.73 7.94 -4.84
C ILE A 122 7.49 8.71 -3.77
N ASN A 123 6.89 8.83 -2.58
CA ASN A 123 7.60 9.25 -1.38
C ASN A 123 8.31 8.03 -0.77
N ILE A 124 9.61 7.92 -1.00
CA ILE A 124 10.42 6.76 -0.58
C ILE A 124 10.51 6.65 0.95
N ASN A 125 10.62 7.79 1.64
CA ASN A 125 10.80 7.85 3.09
C ASN A 125 9.56 7.35 3.84
N ARG A 126 8.36 7.67 3.34
CA ARG A 126 7.08 7.24 3.93
C ARG A 126 6.66 5.83 3.51
N SER A 127 7.23 5.29 2.44
CA SER A 127 6.88 3.98 1.90
C SER A 127 7.69 2.85 2.54
N GLY A 128 7.06 1.70 2.75
CA GLY A 128 7.73 0.54 3.35
C GLY A 128 6.83 -0.69 3.48
N THR A 129 7.47 -1.82 3.77
CA THR A 129 6.81 -3.11 3.99
C THR A 129 7.27 -3.68 5.33
N ARG A 130 6.33 -4.14 6.16
CA ARG A 130 6.65 -4.84 7.41
C ARG A 130 7.24 -6.20 7.10
N ARG A 131 8.25 -6.60 7.87
CA ARG A 131 8.95 -7.88 7.72
C ARG A 131 9.58 -8.07 6.33
N GLU A 132 10.15 -7.00 5.76
CA GLU A 132 10.81 -7.05 4.44
C GLU A 132 12.02 -8.00 4.38
N GLU A 133 12.60 -8.36 5.53
CA GLU A 133 13.63 -9.39 5.66
C GLU A 133 13.18 -10.80 5.24
N LEU A 134 11.86 -11.05 5.18
CA LEU A 134 11.33 -12.31 4.66
C LEU A 134 11.21 -12.33 3.13
N LEU A 135 11.29 -11.17 2.49
CA LEU A 135 11.05 -10.98 1.07
C LEU A 135 12.33 -10.69 0.29
N THR A 136 13.40 -10.35 0.98
CA THR A 136 14.67 -9.90 0.39
C THR A 136 15.84 -10.68 0.96
N SER A 137 16.91 -10.80 0.19
CA SER A 137 18.16 -11.38 0.70
C SER A 137 18.86 -10.44 1.68
N GLU A 138 19.72 -10.96 2.54
CA GLU A 138 20.45 -10.14 3.53
C GLU A 138 21.31 -9.02 2.88
N ASP A 139 22.00 -9.33 1.78
CA ASP A 139 22.80 -8.34 1.03
C ASP A 139 21.90 -7.29 0.35
N GLU A 140 20.74 -7.68 -0.19
CA GLU A 140 19.76 -6.73 -0.73
C GLU A 140 19.20 -5.82 0.38
N LEU A 141 18.81 -6.38 1.52
CA LEU A 141 18.30 -5.63 2.66
C LEU A 141 19.32 -4.61 3.17
N GLN A 142 20.59 -5.00 3.28
CA GLN A 142 21.65 -4.08 3.67
C GLN A 142 21.83 -2.94 2.66
N ARG A 143 21.77 -3.23 1.35
CA ARG A 143 21.87 -2.23 0.28
C ARG A 143 20.68 -1.26 0.31
N MET A 144 19.46 -1.78 0.45
CA MET A 144 18.25 -0.96 0.61
C MET A 144 18.35 -0.05 1.82
N TRP A 145 18.89 -0.53 2.94
CA TRP A 145 19.07 0.27 4.15
C TRP A 145 20.08 1.41 3.97
N ILE A 146 21.21 1.14 3.30
CA ILE A 146 22.19 2.18 2.95
C ILE A 146 21.54 3.23 2.04
N LEU A 147 20.80 2.81 1.02
CA LEU A 147 20.08 3.71 0.14
C LEU A 147 19.08 4.57 0.93
N ARG A 148 18.28 3.96 1.81
CA ARG A 148 17.32 4.70 2.66
C ARG A 148 18.01 5.75 3.53
N LYS A 149 19.18 5.45 4.10
CA LYS A 149 19.94 6.43 4.90
C LYS A 149 20.39 7.64 4.08
N ILE A 150 20.84 7.40 2.84
CA ILE A 150 21.24 8.48 1.93
C ILE A 150 20.02 9.34 1.59
N LEU A 151 18.92 8.72 1.17
CA LEU A 151 17.70 9.41 0.77
C LEU A 151 17.02 10.17 1.92
N HIS A 152 17.09 9.67 3.15
CA HIS A 152 16.49 10.32 4.32
C HIS A 152 17.12 11.69 4.66
N SER A 153 18.37 11.93 4.24
CA SER A 153 19.01 13.24 4.42
C SER A 153 18.56 14.30 3.39
N MET A 154 17.85 13.89 2.35
CA MET A 154 17.36 14.74 1.27
C MET A 154 15.89 15.11 1.52
N ASP A 155 15.44 16.24 0.95
CA ASP A 155 14.02 16.51 0.84
C ASP A 155 13.34 15.52 -0.13
N ASP A 156 12.03 15.29 0.04
CA ASP A 156 11.31 14.24 -0.69
C ASP A 156 11.39 14.37 -2.22
N ILE A 157 11.45 15.61 -2.76
CA ILE A 157 11.58 15.84 -4.20
C ILE A 157 13.01 15.55 -4.67
N ALA A 158 14.02 16.06 -3.96
CA ALA A 158 15.41 15.77 -4.30
C ALA A 158 15.75 14.28 -4.17
N ALA A 159 15.17 13.58 -3.19
CA ALA A 159 15.38 12.16 -2.97
C ALA A 159 14.95 11.32 -4.18
N ILE A 160 13.74 11.55 -4.71
CA ILE A 160 13.25 10.80 -5.88
C ILE A 160 13.99 11.21 -7.16
N GLU A 161 14.33 12.49 -7.32
CA GLU A 161 15.10 12.96 -8.49
C GLU A 161 16.51 12.35 -8.50
N PHE A 162 17.19 12.34 -7.35
CA PHE A 162 18.49 11.69 -7.17
C PHE A 162 18.40 10.20 -7.49
N LEU A 163 17.38 9.50 -6.96
CA LEU A 163 17.21 8.07 -7.22
C LEU A 163 16.98 7.81 -8.72
N LEU A 164 16.11 8.59 -9.37
CA LEU A 164 15.82 8.44 -10.79
C LEU A 164 17.03 8.77 -11.68
N ASP A 165 17.83 9.76 -11.31
CA ASP A 165 19.08 10.08 -12.01
C ASP A 165 20.04 8.89 -11.98
N ARG A 166 20.25 8.28 -10.81
CA ARG A 166 21.10 7.10 -10.68
C ARG A 166 20.56 5.85 -11.35
N LEU A 167 19.24 5.63 -11.31
CA LEU A 167 18.64 4.46 -11.94
C LEU A 167 18.75 4.51 -13.46
N LYS A 168 18.73 5.71 -14.09
CA LYS A 168 18.88 5.87 -15.55
C LYS A 168 20.22 5.38 -16.08
N ASP A 169 21.27 5.40 -15.25
CA ASP A 169 22.61 4.95 -15.64
C ASP A 169 22.72 3.42 -15.72
N THR A 170 21.68 2.68 -15.31
CA THR A 170 21.69 1.21 -15.19
C THR A 170 20.42 0.61 -15.79
N LYS A 171 20.49 -0.66 -16.22
CA LYS A 171 19.31 -1.36 -16.74
C LYS A 171 18.59 -2.18 -15.67
N THR A 172 19.31 -2.58 -14.63
CA THR A 172 18.79 -3.45 -13.57
C THR A 172 19.13 -2.90 -12.18
N ASN A 173 18.30 -3.24 -11.19
CA ASN A 173 18.56 -2.86 -9.80
C ASN A 173 19.87 -3.48 -9.26
N ASP A 174 20.25 -4.66 -9.76
CA ASP A 174 21.51 -5.31 -9.40
C ASP A 174 22.72 -4.48 -9.83
N GLU A 175 22.72 -3.97 -11.07
CA GLU A 175 23.75 -3.06 -11.58
C GLU A 175 23.81 -1.77 -10.77
N PHE A 176 22.64 -1.17 -10.47
CA PHE A 176 22.53 0.02 -9.63
C PHE A 176 23.14 -0.20 -8.25
N PHE A 177 22.78 -1.30 -7.57
CA PHE A 177 23.34 -1.57 -6.25
C PHE A 177 24.84 -1.90 -6.29
N GLN A 178 25.34 -2.50 -7.37
CA GLN A 178 26.78 -2.70 -7.56
C GLN A 178 27.53 -1.38 -7.78
N SER A 179 26.94 -0.42 -8.51
CA SER A 179 27.56 0.89 -8.74
C SER A 179 27.66 1.71 -7.45
N MET A 180 26.68 1.59 -6.55
CA MET A 180 26.72 2.22 -5.22
C MET A 180 27.91 1.73 -4.35
N LYS A 181 28.36 0.47 -4.51
CA LYS A 181 29.53 -0.05 -3.79
C LYS A 181 30.85 0.62 -4.23
N ARG A 182 30.93 1.06 -5.48
CA ARG A 182 32.16 1.64 -6.08
C ARG A 182 32.41 3.10 -5.72
N SER A 183 31.42 3.83 -5.19
CA SER A 183 31.56 5.26 -4.86
C SER A 183 32.34 5.54 -3.56
N LYS A 184 32.87 4.52 -2.89
CA LYS A 184 33.92 4.68 -1.86
C LYS A 184 35.29 4.53 -2.51
N ASN A 185 35.74 5.59 -3.19
CA ASN A 185 37.15 5.84 -3.52
C ASN A 185 37.36 7.35 -3.53
#